data_AF-A0A838IQ93-F1
#
_entry.id   AF-A0A838IQ93-F1
#
_cell.length_a   1.000
_cell.length_b   1.000
_cell.length_c   1.000
_cell.angle_alpha   90.00
_cell.angle_beta   90.00
_cell.angle_gamma   90.00
#
_symmetry.space_group_name_H-M   'P 1'
#
loop_
_entity.id
_entity.type
_entity.pdbx_description
1 polymer ?
#
loop_
_entity_poly.entity_id
_entity_poly.type
_entity_poly.pdbx_seq_one_letter_code
_entity_poly.pdbx_strand_id
1 'polypeptide(L)'
;MSCKTYARASNRLVIIVCALCLLAAGSLGCESKGSSSIPAVTIGGKSGAPVEAPAEGAIVADDGPIELGPGTKEQEKLLIEAKKAFLTDDYEEAEKHFLALSKKEPISGPTVTAALALGQIYIDAKRKDEALALYQLLVERVPHVAEVQLVVARSFVGAGETTHAIRGFKRTLELQPDFVFVHAELGTLLAQAGRGEEASASFLKYEQGIYAMAKALENAQTPDDERLRIVETFALITDDRATQALVAALGDKHPHVRMMAATTLGELNVSAAMGELERMAIEDPELQVRMAAKSSLTSLKEAPADSGATLRPTQVASPDELPEN
;
A
#
# COMPACT_ATOMS: atom_id res chain seq x y z
N MET A 1 -1.02 16.53 25.91
CA MET A 1 -1.53 15.22 25.45
C MET A 1 -0.47 14.63 24.52
N SER A 2 0.00 13.43 24.85
CA SER A 2 1.43 13.08 24.79
C SER A 2 1.87 12.42 23.47
N CYS A 3 3.10 12.73 23.05
CA CYS A 3 3.90 12.18 21.94
C CYS A 3 3.78 10.65 21.69
N LYS A 4 3.34 9.89 22.72
CA LYS A 4 3.17 8.43 22.69
C LYS A 4 2.05 7.94 21.76
N THR A 5 1.02 8.74 21.49
CA THR A 5 -0.08 8.33 20.60
C THR A 5 0.30 8.43 19.13
N TYR A 6 1.14 9.42 18.77
CA TYR A 6 1.59 9.65 17.40
C TYR A 6 2.64 8.62 16.96
N ALA A 7 3.57 8.24 17.86
CA ALA A 7 4.57 7.20 17.61
C ALA A 7 3.95 5.84 17.24
N ARG A 8 2.75 5.51 17.78
CA ARG A 8 2.01 4.28 17.41
C ARG A 8 1.38 4.34 16.02
N ALA A 9 0.96 5.51 15.56
CA ALA A 9 0.43 5.69 14.20
C ALA A 9 1.55 5.65 13.15
N SER A 10 2.70 6.28 13.44
CA SER A 10 3.89 6.22 12.58
C SER A 10 4.50 4.81 12.50
N ASN A 11 4.42 4.03 13.60
CA ASN A 11 4.81 2.61 13.61
C ASN A 11 3.97 1.79 12.62
N ARG A 12 2.67 2.11 12.44
CA ARG A 12 1.83 1.42 11.44
C ARG A 12 2.29 1.71 10.02
N LEU A 13 2.67 2.95 9.68
CA LEU A 13 3.10 3.30 8.32
C LEU A 13 4.40 2.56 7.91
N VAL A 14 5.39 2.50 8.80
CA VAL A 14 6.66 1.78 8.56
C VAL A 14 6.46 0.27 8.51
N ILE A 15 5.55 -0.27 9.32
CA ILE A 15 5.15 -1.70 9.28
C ILE A 15 4.40 -2.02 7.98
N ILE A 16 3.54 -1.13 7.48
CA ILE A 16 2.79 -1.31 6.23
C ILE A 16 3.72 -1.33 5.00
N VAL A 17 4.77 -0.48 4.95
CA VAL A 17 5.78 -0.56 3.88
C VAL A 17 6.56 -1.87 3.95
N CYS A 18 6.88 -2.34 5.16
CA CYS A 18 7.48 -3.66 5.36
C CYS A 18 6.56 -4.78 4.85
N ALA A 19 5.25 -4.70 5.12
CA ALA A 19 4.27 -5.69 4.69
C ALA A 19 4.05 -5.68 3.16
N LEU A 20 3.88 -4.49 2.55
CA LEU A 20 3.64 -4.37 1.11
C LEU A 20 4.88 -4.74 0.27
N CYS A 21 6.09 -4.34 0.67
CA CYS A 21 7.31 -4.75 -0.02
C CYS A 21 7.63 -6.25 0.18
N LEU A 22 7.20 -6.87 1.29
CA LEU A 22 7.36 -8.32 1.50
C LEU A 22 6.27 -9.15 0.81
N LEU A 23 5.05 -8.62 0.65
CA LEU A 23 3.96 -9.30 -0.06
C LEU A 23 4.22 -9.38 -1.58
N ALA A 24 4.89 -8.38 -2.16
CA ALA A 24 5.35 -8.44 -3.55
C ALA A 24 6.38 -9.56 -3.80
N ALA A 25 7.09 -10.04 -2.75
CA ALA A 25 8.00 -11.18 -2.83
C ALA A 25 7.32 -12.54 -2.55
N GLY A 26 6.01 -12.54 -2.29
CA GLY A 26 5.26 -13.67 -1.74
C GLY A 26 4.16 -14.23 -2.63
N SER A 27 4.23 -14.10 -3.96
CA SER A 27 3.34 -14.86 -4.85
C SER A 27 3.79 -16.31 -4.95
N LEU A 28 3.18 -17.15 -4.11
CA LEU A 28 2.89 -18.57 -4.29
C LEU A 28 4.02 -19.45 -4.88
N GLY A 29 4.83 -20.00 -3.98
CA GLY A 29 5.48 -21.28 -4.20
C GLY A 29 4.44 -22.40 -4.31
N CYS A 30 3.96 -22.66 -5.53
CA CYS A 30 3.36 -23.93 -5.91
C CYS A 30 4.42 -24.77 -6.65
N GLU A 31 5.02 -25.72 -5.94
CA GLU A 31 5.79 -26.81 -6.55
C GLU A 31 4.87 -27.65 -7.45
N SER A 32 4.85 -27.41 -8.76
CA SER A 32 4.36 -28.40 -9.71
C SER A 32 5.52 -29.31 -10.13
N LYS A 33 5.72 -30.40 -9.38
CA LYS A 33 6.40 -31.58 -9.92
C LYS A 33 5.49 -32.20 -10.98
N GLY A 34 5.85 -32.04 -12.24
CA GLY A 34 5.14 -32.63 -13.37
C GLY A 34 6.03 -32.63 -14.60
N SER A 35 6.75 -33.73 -14.79
CA SER A 35 7.54 -34.02 -15.97
C SER A 35 6.70 -34.02 -17.25
N SER A 36 7.13 -33.29 -18.28
CA SER A 36 7.13 -33.80 -19.65
C SER A 36 8.06 -32.99 -20.55
N SER A 37 9.06 -33.69 -21.11
CA SER A 37 9.70 -33.46 -22.42
C SER A 37 8.71 -32.91 -23.47
N ILE A 38 9.07 -32.14 -24.52
CA ILE A 38 10.05 -32.35 -25.62
C ILE A 38 10.33 -30.95 -26.31
N PRO A 39 11.08 -30.81 -27.45
CA PRO A 39 12.44 -30.28 -27.57
C PRO A 39 12.58 -28.92 -28.29
N ALA A 40 13.82 -28.43 -28.30
CA ALA A 40 14.30 -27.28 -29.08
C ALA A 40 14.12 -27.44 -30.60
N VAL A 41 13.73 -26.35 -31.26
CA VAL A 41 13.84 -26.18 -32.72
C VAL A 41 14.80 -25.04 -33.02
N THR A 42 15.98 -25.40 -33.50
CA THR A 42 16.93 -24.55 -34.21
C THR A 42 16.46 -24.29 -35.64
N ILE A 43 16.50 -23.03 -36.08
CA ILE A 43 16.70 -22.67 -37.50
C ILE A 43 17.81 -21.64 -37.58
N GLY A 44 18.91 -22.01 -38.24
CA GLY A 44 20.03 -21.13 -38.54
C GLY A 44 19.88 -20.47 -39.91
N GLY A 45 20.55 -19.32 -40.08
CA GLY A 45 20.69 -18.62 -41.36
C GLY A 45 21.71 -17.48 -41.28
N LYS A 46 22.94 -17.78 -41.73
CA LYS A 46 24.13 -16.93 -42.01
C LYS A 46 23.81 -15.71 -42.91
N SER A 47 24.58 -14.63 -43.11
CA SER A 47 25.91 -14.12 -42.72
C SER A 47 26.07 -12.73 -43.38
N GLY A 48 26.80 -11.80 -42.76
CA GLY A 48 27.34 -10.61 -43.44
C GLY A 48 27.88 -9.54 -42.48
N ALA A 49 29.19 -9.33 -42.47
CA ALA A 49 29.92 -8.24 -41.80
C ALA A 49 31.03 -7.76 -42.77
N PRO A 50 31.76 -6.65 -42.56
CA PRO A 50 31.67 -5.61 -41.52
C PRO A 50 31.72 -4.16 -42.05
N VAL A 51 31.32 -3.16 -41.24
CA VAL A 51 31.86 -1.79 -41.32
C VAL A 51 32.01 -1.25 -39.89
N GLU A 52 33.22 -0.83 -39.52
CA GLU A 52 33.60 -0.30 -38.21
C GLU A 52 33.18 1.19 -38.03
N ALA A 53 32.46 1.45 -36.92
CA ALA A 53 32.58 2.50 -35.87
C ALA A 53 32.96 3.98 -36.23
N PRO A 54 32.52 5.02 -35.44
CA PRO A 54 32.61 5.00 -33.97
C PRO A 54 31.44 5.60 -33.15
N ALA A 55 31.32 5.03 -31.94
CA ALA A 55 31.03 5.63 -30.63
C ALA A 55 30.00 6.77 -30.48
N GLU A 56 28.86 6.44 -29.88
CA GLU A 56 28.26 7.19 -28.76
C GLU A 56 27.37 6.23 -27.95
N GLY A 57 27.86 5.82 -26.79
CA GLY A 57 27.17 4.90 -25.89
C GLY A 57 26.05 5.62 -25.15
N ALA A 58 24.87 5.68 -25.76
CA ALA A 58 23.64 5.84 -25.01
C ALA A 58 23.48 4.60 -24.12
N ILE A 59 23.72 4.77 -22.83
CA ILE A 59 23.32 3.81 -21.81
C ILE A 59 21.79 3.84 -21.84
N VAL A 60 21.19 2.94 -22.61
CA VAL A 60 19.76 2.66 -22.54
C VAL A 60 19.57 2.07 -21.15
N ALA A 61 19.00 2.88 -20.25
CA ALA A 61 18.55 2.38 -18.96
C ALA A 61 17.53 1.28 -19.23
N ASP A 62 17.80 0.11 -18.68
CA ASP A 62 16.89 -1.02 -18.68
C ASP A 62 15.67 -0.62 -17.84
N ASP A 63 14.60 -0.18 -18.50
CA ASP A 63 13.34 0.30 -17.91
C ASP A 63 12.49 -0.85 -17.31
N GLY A 64 13.14 -1.90 -16.81
CA GLY A 64 12.49 -2.92 -15.99
C GLY A 64 12.10 -2.33 -14.63
N PRO A 65 10.96 -2.74 -14.03
CA PRO A 65 10.63 -2.32 -12.68
C PRO A 65 11.78 -2.71 -11.75
N ILE A 66 12.36 -1.72 -11.06
CA ILE A 66 13.30 -1.97 -9.97
C ILE A 66 12.52 -2.73 -8.89
N GLU A 67 12.65 -4.05 -8.86
CA GLU A 67 12.24 -4.85 -7.72
C GLU A 67 13.23 -4.55 -6.58
N LEU A 68 12.74 -3.86 -5.55
CA LEU A 68 13.53 -3.61 -4.35
C LEU A 68 13.80 -4.94 -3.65
N GLY A 69 14.98 -5.52 -3.94
CA GLY A 69 15.40 -6.76 -3.32
C GLY A 69 15.53 -6.65 -1.79
N PRO A 70 15.66 -7.79 -1.09
CA PRO A 70 15.78 -7.85 0.38
C PRO A 70 17.01 -7.12 0.93
N GLY A 71 17.96 -6.76 0.06
CA GLY A 71 19.21 -6.12 0.42
C GLY A 71 20.33 -7.12 0.72
N THR A 72 21.50 -6.61 1.07
CA THR A 72 22.63 -7.43 1.49
C THR A 72 22.50 -7.81 2.97
N LYS A 73 23.15 -8.90 3.40
CA LYS A 73 23.22 -9.26 4.83
C LYS A 73 23.76 -8.13 5.72
N GLU A 74 24.63 -7.28 5.16
CA GLU A 74 25.12 -6.09 5.86
C GLU A 74 24.01 -5.05 6.02
N GLN A 75 23.25 -4.78 4.96
CA GLN A 75 22.10 -3.85 5.00
C GLN A 75 21.02 -4.34 5.98
N GLU A 76 20.69 -5.64 5.96
CA GLU A 76 19.76 -6.25 6.92
C GLU A 76 20.24 -6.09 8.36
N LYS A 77 21.51 -6.38 8.63
CA LYS A 77 22.10 -6.23 9.97
C LYS A 77 22.03 -4.78 10.46
N LEU A 78 22.42 -3.83 9.61
CA LEU A 78 22.34 -2.40 9.93
C LEU A 78 20.90 -1.95 10.20
N LEU A 79 19.94 -2.46 9.42
CA LEU A 79 18.52 -2.15 9.63
C LEU A 79 18.02 -2.66 10.98
N ILE A 80 18.44 -3.86 11.38
CA ILE A 80 18.10 -4.43 12.69
C ILE A 80 18.69 -3.59 13.83
N GLU A 81 19.96 -3.17 13.71
CA GLU A 81 20.62 -2.30 14.69
C GLU A 81 19.90 -0.94 14.79
N ALA A 82 19.58 -0.32 13.65
CA ALA A 82 18.85 0.94 13.59
C ALA A 82 17.46 0.83 14.23
N LYS A 83 16.69 -0.21 13.88
CA LYS A 83 15.36 -0.47 14.45
C LYS A 83 15.44 -0.75 15.95
N LYS A 84 16.47 -1.47 16.42
CA LYS A 84 16.67 -1.73 17.84
C LYS A 84 16.86 -0.42 18.62
N ALA A 85 17.75 0.46 18.15
CA ALA A 85 17.98 1.77 18.77
C ALA A 85 16.70 2.62 18.77
N PHE A 86 15.99 2.65 17.64
CA PHE A 86 14.72 3.36 17.51
C PHE A 86 13.65 2.86 18.48
N LEU A 87 13.51 1.54 18.65
CA LEU A 87 12.54 0.95 19.58
C LEU A 87 12.90 1.17 21.06
N THR A 88 14.16 1.49 21.36
CA THR A 88 14.61 1.85 22.71
C THR A 88 14.65 3.36 22.95
N ASP A 89 14.02 4.17 22.07
CA ASP A 89 14.02 5.63 22.11
C ASP A 89 15.43 6.26 22.04
N ASP A 90 16.43 5.51 21.57
CA ASP A 90 17.79 6.02 21.33
C ASP A 90 17.86 6.61 19.91
N TYR A 91 17.25 7.78 19.75
CA TYR A 91 17.09 8.42 18.45
C TYR A 91 18.42 8.91 17.85
N GLU A 92 19.43 9.18 18.67
CA GLU A 92 20.77 9.58 18.19
C GLU A 92 21.49 8.41 17.52
N GLU A 93 21.55 7.24 18.16
CA GLU A 93 22.14 6.06 17.51
C GLU A 93 21.25 5.54 16.37
N ALA A 94 19.92 5.62 16.50
CA ALA A 94 19.01 5.27 15.41
C ALA A 94 19.27 6.14 14.16
N GLU A 95 19.36 7.47 14.32
CA GLU A 95 19.69 8.40 13.24
C GLU A 95 20.98 8.00 12.55
N LYS A 96 22.04 7.75 13.32
CA LYS A 96 23.36 7.36 12.80
C LYS A 96 23.30 6.07 11.98
N HIS A 97 22.64 5.03 12.48
CA HIS A 97 22.50 3.77 11.76
C HIS A 97 21.63 3.91 10.51
N PHE A 98 20.50 4.64 10.59
CA PHE A 98 19.65 4.88 9.42
C PHE A 98 20.35 5.74 8.36
N LEU A 99 21.11 6.77 8.75
CA LEU A 99 21.90 7.60 7.83
C LEU A 99 23.01 6.81 7.15
N ALA A 100 23.68 5.93 7.88
CA ALA A 100 24.69 5.05 7.30
C ALA A 100 24.06 4.07 6.30
N LEU A 101 22.88 3.54 6.59
CA LEU A 101 22.17 2.58 5.74
C LEU A 101 21.53 3.24 4.50
N SER A 102 20.92 4.42 4.62
CA SER A 102 20.22 5.09 3.50
C SER A 102 21.15 5.45 2.34
N LYS A 103 22.45 5.59 2.63
CA LYS A 103 23.50 5.90 1.64
C LYS A 103 24.16 4.67 1.01
N LYS A 104 23.78 3.45 1.41
CA LYS A 104 24.38 2.21 0.89
C LYS A 104 23.86 1.87 -0.50
N GLU A 105 24.71 1.18 -1.25
CA GLU A 105 24.37 0.49 -2.49
C GLU A 105 24.43 -1.03 -2.27
N PRO A 106 23.63 -1.83 -3.01
CA PRO A 106 22.59 -1.41 -3.96
C PRO A 106 21.38 -0.78 -3.26
N ILE A 107 20.60 0.02 -3.98
CA ILE A 107 19.25 0.42 -3.56
C ILE A 107 18.43 -0.86 -3.32
N SER A 108 17.86 -0.96 -2.13
CA SER A 108 17.12 -2.12 -1.64
C SER A 108 16.05 -1.72 -0.63
N GLY A 109 15.15 -2.65 -0.30
CA GLY A 109 14.12 -2.46 0.73
C GLY A 109 14.67 -1.86 2.03
N PRO A 110 15.78 -2.38 2.60
CA PRO A 110 16.42 -1.79 3.76
C PRO A 110 16.87 -0.33 3.62
N THR A 111 17.46 0.04 2.47
CA THR A 111 17.93 1.41 2.24
C THR A 111 16.77 2.40 2.12
N VAL A 112 15.69 2.00 1.45
CA VAL A 112 14.45 2.79 1.34
C VAL A 112 13.79 2.93 2.72
N THR A 113 13.68 1.83 3.46
CA THR A 113 13.15 1.84 4.84
C THR A 113 13.95 2.78 5.72
N ALA A 114 15.27 2.75 5.62
CA ALA A 114 16.15 3.62 6.39
C ALA A 114 15.98 5.10 6.03
N ALA A 115 15.87 5.43 4.75
CA ALA A 115 15.62 6.80 4.30
C ALA A 115 14.26 7.33 4.80
N LEU A 116 13.20 6.52 4.74
CA LEU A 116 11.88 6.90 5.25
C LEU A 116 11.88 7.11 6.77
N ALA A 117 12.49 6.18 7.52
CA ALA A 117 12.59 6.27 8.98
C ALA A 117 13.44 7.48 9.42
N LEU A 118 14.56 7.73 8.74
CA LEU A 118 15.41 8.90 8.98
C LEU A 118 14.68 10.21 8.71
N GLY A 119 13.93 10.28 7.61
CA GLY A 119 13.11 11.45 7.30
C GLY A 119 12.08 11.74 8.39
N GLN A 120 11.46 10.71 8.95
CA GLN A 120 10.54 10.87 10.08
C GLN A 120 11.25 11.37 11.35
N ILE A 121 12.44 10.82 11.67
CA ILE A 121 13.27 11.31 12.78
C ILE A 121 13.58 12.80 12.60
N TYR A 122 13.91 13.23 11.38
CA TYR A 122 14.15 14.64 11.07
C TYR A 122 12.91 15.52 11.25
N ILE A 123 11.72 15.06 10.81
CA ILE A 123 10.46 15.78 11.06
C ILE A 123 10.20 15.93 12.57
N ASP A 124 10.35 14.86 13.33
CA ASP A 124 10.12 14.86 14.79
C ASP A 124 11.13 15.76 15.52
N ALA A 125 12.37 15.80 15.03
CA ALA A 125 13.43 16.69 15.50
C ALA A 125 13.30 18.14 14.99
N LYS A 126 12.23 18.48 14.26
CA LYS A 126 12.00 19.79 13.61
C LYS A 126 13.07 20.19 12.58
N ARG A 127 13.83 19.23 12.07
CA ARG A 127 14.83 19.35 11.02
C ARG A 127 14.19 19.14 9.65
N LYS A 128 13.16 19.94 9.35
CA LYS A 128 12.29 19.75 8.17
C LYS A 128 13.08 19.76 6.87
N ASP A 129 14.02 20.68 6.70
CA ASP A 129 14.78 20.82 5.44
C ASP A 129 15.59 19.57 5.11
N GLU A 130 16.15 18.90 6.12
CA GLU A 130 16.89 17.64 5.95
C GLU A 130 15.96 16.49 5.56
N ALA A 131 14.75 16.43 6.14
CA ALA A 131 13.72 15.47 5.74
C ALA A 131 13.32 15.66 4.27
N LEU A 132 13.10 16.91 3.84
CA LEU A 132 12.69 17.22 2.47
C LEU A 132 13.78 16.85 1.46
N ALA A 133 15.04 17.21 1.73
CA ALA A 133 16.16 16.84 0.87
C ALA A 133 16.29 15.31 0.75
N LEU A 134 16.08 14.58 1.84
CA LEU A 134 16.13 13.12 1.86
C LEU A 134 14.99 12.49 1.05
N TYR A 135 13.76 12.99 1.21
CA TYR A 135 12.61 12.51 0.45
C TYR A 135 12.72 12.79 -1.05
N GLN A 136 13.22 13.98 -1.42
CA GLN A 136 13.50 14.33 -2.82
C GLN A 136 14.53 13.37 -3.44
N LEU A 137 15.65 13.13 -2.73
CA LEU A 137 16.66 12.17 -3.18
C LEU A 137 16.08 10.75 -3.33
N LEU A 138 15.18 10.34 -2.42
CA LEU A 138 14.57 9.02 -2.47
C LEU A 138 13.69 8.84 -3.71
N VAL A 139 12.87 9.83 -4.07
CA VAL A 139 12.01 9.74 -5.27
C VAL A 139 12.81 9.85 -6.57
N GLU A 140 13.97 10.50 -6.55
CA GLU A 140 14.91 10.51 -7.69
C GLU A 140 15.60 9.16 -7.88
N ARG A 141 15.98 8.49 -6.78
CA ARG A 141 16.64 7.18 -6.82
C ARG A 141 15.67 6.03 -7.06
N VAL A 142 14.40 6.18 -6.69
CA VAL A 142 13.36 5.15 -6.84
C VAL A 142 12.11 5.73 -7.55
N PRO A 143 12.23 6.14 -8.83
CA PRO A 143 11.15 6.85 -9.52
C PRO A 143 10.01 5.96 -10.05
N HIS A 144 10.19 4.63 -10.03
CA HIS A 144 9.29 3.66 -10.67
C HIS A 144 8.55 2.72 -9.70
N VAL A 145 8.68 2.91 -8.39
CA VAL A 145 7.97 2.08 -7.38
C VAL A 145 6.82 2.89 -6.79
N ALA A 146 5.58 2.49 -7.08
CA ALA A 146 4.37 3.24 -6.74
C ALA A 146 4.20 3.42 -5.23
N GLU A 147 4.52 2.40 -4.45
CA GLU A 147 4.46 2.38 -2.99
C GLU A 147 5.45 3.36 -2.37
N VAL A 148 6.66 3.47 -2.95
CA VAL A 148 7.65 4.46 -2.49
C VAL A 148 7.17 5.86 -2.79
N GLN A 149 6.65 6.11 -4.00
CA GLN A 149 6.06 7.40 -4.37
C GLN A 149 4.91 7.77 -3.42
N LEU A 150 4.05 6.80 -3.08
CA LEU A 150 2.91 7.00 -2.19
C LEU A 150 3.36 7.39 -0.77
N VAL A 151 4.31 6.65 -0.21
CA VAL A 151 4.77 6.87 1.17
C VAL A 151 5.52 8.19 1.27
N VAL A 152 6.33 8.53 0.28
CA VAL A 152 7.02 9.82 0.23
C VAL A 152 6.01 10.97 0.03
N ALA A 153 4.98 10.79 -0.80
CA ALA A 153 3.91 11.79 -0.96
C ALA A 153 3.21 12.08 0.38
N ARG A 154 2.83 11.03 1.13
CA ARG A 154 2.27 11.17 2.49
C ARG A 154 3.24 11.84 3.45
N SER A 155 4.54 11.54 3.34
CA SER A 155 5.57 12.20 4.15
C SER A 155 5.68 13.70 3.83
N PHE A 156 5.55 14.09 2.55
CA PHE A 156 5.44 15.49 2.16
C PHE A 156 4.18 16.15 2.71
N VAL A 157 3.04 15.46 2.76
CA VAL A 157 1.83 15.96 3.44
C VAL A 157 2.11 16.26 4.91
N GLY A 158 2.72 15.31 5.63
CA GLY A 158 3.09 15.48 7.04
C GLY A 158 4.08 16.64 7.27
N ALA A 159 4.95 16.91 6.30
CA ALA A 159 5.85 18.05 6.31
C ALA A 159 5.18 19.37 5.88
N GLY A 160 3.96 19.36 5.38
CA GLY A 160 3.26 20.54 4.84
C GLY A 160 3.69 20.94 3.41
N GLU A 161 4.45 20.08 2.71
CA GLU A 161 4.91 20.30 1.34
C GLU A 161 3.84 19.87 0.31
N THR A 162 2.78 20.66 0.25
CA THR A 162 1.59 20.38 -0.58
C THR A 162 1.93 20.13 -2.05
N THR A 163 2.81 20.93 -2.66
CA THR A 163 3.16 20.80 -4.08
C THR A 163 3.87 19.48 -4.39
N HIS A 164 4.81 19.07 -3.54
CA HIS A 164 5.54 17.81 -3.70
C HIS A 164 4.63 16.60 -3.46
N ALA A 165 3.77 16.68 -2.43
CA ALA A 165 2.77 15.65 -2.14
C ALA A 165 1.80 15.42 -3.31
N ILE A 166 1.23 16.48 -3.90
CA ILE A 166 0.34 16.36 -5.06
C ILE A 166 1.04 15.70 -6.25
N ARG A 167 2.30 16.07 -6.52
CA ARG A 167 3.09 15.44 -7.58
C ARG A 167 3.32 13.95 -7.30
N GLY A 168 3.70 13.62 -6.07
CA GLY A 168 3.91 12.24 -5.65
C GLY A 168 2.64 11.38 -5.79
N PHE A 169 1.49 11.87 -5.33
CA PHE A 169 0.22 11.15 -5.50
C PHE A 169 -0.17 10.96 -6.97
N LYS A 170 0.02 11.97 -7.82
CA LYS A 170 -0.21 11.84 -9.28
C LYS A 170 0.72 10.77 -9.86
N ARG A 171 2.00 10.77 -9.47
CA ARG A 171 2.97 9.76 -9.92
C ARG A 171 2.62 8.35 -9.45
N THR A 172 2.14 8.19 -8.21
CA THR A 172 1.62 6.92 -7.71
C THR A 172 0.51 6.39 -8.60
N LEU A 173 -0.48 7.23 -8.94
CA LEU A 173 -1.62 6.85 -9.80
C LEU A 173 -1.23 6.59 -11.26
N GLU A 174 -0.14 7.21 -11.76
CA GLU A 174 0.43 6.89 -13.07
C GLU A 174 1.09 5.50 -13.11
N LEU A 175 1.81 5.15 -12.04
CA LEU A 175 2.49 3.86 -11.92
C LEU A 175 1.49 2.74 -11.60
N GLN A 176 0.50 3.05 -10.76
CA GLN A 176 -0.43 2.08 -10.24
C GLN A 176 -1.87 2.67 -10.16
N PRO A 177 -2.65 2.53 -11.25
CA PRO A 177 -3.99 3.10 -11.33
C PRO A 177 -5.03 2.46 -10.39
N ASP A 178 -4.77 1.26 -9.87
CA ASP A 178 -5.70 0.52 -8.98
C ASP A 178 -5.62 0.96 -7.51
N PHE A 179 -4.70 1.86 -7.16
CA PHE A 179 -4.64 2.53 -5.85
C PHE A 179 -5.76 3.57 -5.71
N VAL A 180 -7.01 3.09 -5.77
CA VAL A 180 -8.23 3.90 -5.75
C VAL A 180 -8.28 4.84 -4.55
N PHE A 181 -7.79 4.42 -3.38
CA PHE A 181 -7.75 5.22 -2.17
C PHE A 181 -6.90 6.49 -2.31
N VAL A 182 -5.90 6.50 -3.20
CA VAL A 182 -5.04 7.67 -3.44
C VAL A 182 -5.85 8.82 -4.06
N HIS A 183 -6.93 8.55 -4.78
CA HIS A 183 -7.83 9.59 -5.25
C HIS A 183 -8.52 10.35 -4.11
N ALA A 184 -8.87 9.69 -3.00
CA ALA A 184 -9.43 10.36 -1.84
C ALA A 184 -8.39 11.20 -1.08
N GLU A 185 -7.15 10.70 -0.94
CA GLU A 185 -6.04 11.45 -0.32
C GLU A 185 -5.67 12.68 -1.16
N LEU A 186 -5.56 12.51 -2.47
CA LEU A 186 -5.29 13.60 -3.40
C LEU A 186 -6.43 14.63 -3.40
N GLY A 187 -7.69 14.19 -3.43
CA GLY A 187 -8.85 15.07 -3.36
C GLY A 187 -8.86 15.92 -2.07
N THR A 188 -8.58 15.28 -0.93
CA THR A 188 -8.49 15.96 0.38
C THR A 188 -7.38 17.02 0.38
N LEU A 189 -6.20 16.67 -0.12
CA LEU A 189 -5.07 17.58 -0.20
C LEU A 189 -5.33 18.75 -1.16
N LEU A 190 -5.97 18.49 -2.31
CA LEU A 190 -6.36 19.53 -3.27
C LEU A 190 -7.40 20.49 -2.70
N ALA A 191 -8.39 19.99 -1.96
CA ALA A 191 -9.38 20.81 -1.29
C ALA A 191 -8.73 21.73 -0.25
N GLN A 192 -7.82 21.18 0.58
CA GLN A 192 -7.04 21.96 1.54
C GLN A 192 -6.18 23.04 0.87
N ALA A 193 -5.72 22.78 -0.36
CA ALA A 193 -4.96 23.72 -1.18
C ALA A 193 -5.83 24.75 -1.94
N GLY A 194 -7.16 24.74 -1.76
CA GLY A 194 -8.09 25.63 -2.46
C GLY A 194 -8.34 25.26 -3.93
N ARG A 195 -7.93 24.07 -4.38
CA ARG A 195 -8.08 23.59 -5.77
C ARG A 195 -9.35 22.76 -5.92
N GLY A 196 -10.50 23.41 -5.70
CA GLY A 196 -11.81 22.75 -5.60
C GLY A 196 -12.19 21.88 -6.80
N GLU A 197 -12.01 22.36 -8.03
CA GLU A 197 -12.36 21.60 -9.24
C GLU A 197 -11.56 20.29 -9.36
N GLU A 198 -10.24 20.34 -9.13
CA GLU A 198 -9.39 19.15 -9.17
C GLU A 198 -9.68 18.20 -7.99
N ALA A 199 -10.06 18.74 -6.83
CA ALA A 199 -10.48 17.96 -5.70
C ALA A 199 -11.75 17.15 -6.02
N SER A 200 -12.79 17.81 -6.56
CA SER A 200 -14.04 17.16 -6.97
C SER A 200 -13.80 16.10 -8.05
N ALA A 201 -12.95 16.38 -9.04
CA ALA A 201 -12.58 15.39 -10.05
C ALA A 201 -11.86 14.17 -9.44
N SER A 202 -11.05 14.37 -8.41
CA SER A 202 -10.36 13.27 -7.70
C SER A 202 -11.35 12.45 -6.87
N PHE A 203 -12.25 13.10 -6.12
CA PHE A 203 -13.29 12.38 -5.37
C PHE A 203 -14.22 11.59 -6.27
N LEU A 204 -14.61 12.12 -7.44
CA LEU A 204 -15.41 11.39 -8.41
C LEU A 204 -14.71 10.09 -8.88
N LYS A 205 -13.40 10.14 -9.15
CA LYS A 205 -12.63 8.94 -9.52
C LYS A 205 -12.57 7.91 -8.38
N TYR A 206 -12.40 8.37 -7.14
CA TYR A 206 -12.47 7.50 -5.97
C TYR A 206 -13.83 6.80 -5.89
N GLU A 207 -14.92 7.56 -5.95
CA GLU A 207 -16.28 7.02 -5.85
C GLU A 207 -16.61 6.03 -6.97
N GLN A 208 -16.22 6.34 -8.21
CA GLN A 208 -16.39 5.44 -9.35
C GLN A 208 -15.60 4.15 -9.17
N GLY A 209 -14.36 4.23 -8.70
CA GLY A 209 -13.52 3.06 -8.45
C GLY A 209 -14.09 2.17 -7.36
N ILE A 210 -14.46 2.74 -6.19
CA ILE A 210 -15.08 1.99 -5.10
C ILE A 210 -16.39 1.32 -5.55
N TYR A 211 -17.24 2.04 -6.29
CA TYR A 211 -18.48 1.49 -6.80
C TYR A 211 -18.24 0.31 -7.77
N ALA A 212 -17.30 0.46 -8.70
CA ALA A 212 -16.96 -0.59 -9.66
C ALA A 212 -16.42 -1.84 -8.94
N MET A 213 -15.51 -1.67 -7.98
CA MET A 213 -14.96 -2.76 -7.17
C MET A 213 -16.04 -3.45 -6.33
N ALA A 214 -16.92 -2.70 -5.67
CA ALA A 214 -18.03 -3.27 -4.91
C ALA A 214 -18.95 -4.11 -5.79
N LYS A 215 -19.29 -3.63 -6.99
CA LYS A 215 -20.10 -4.38 -7.96
C LYS A 215 -19.39 -5.62 -8.49
N ALA A 216 -18.08 -5.55 -8.72
CA ALA A 216 -17.29 -6.71 -9.14
C ALA A 216 -17.22 -7.77 -8.03
N LEU A 217 -17.11 -7.37 -6.76
CA LEU A 217 -17.14 -8.27 -5.60
C LEU A 217 -18.51 -8.96 -5.42
N GLU A 218 -19.61 -8.23 -5.61
CA GLU A 218 -20.97 -8.80 -5.53
C GLU A 218 -21.30 -9.74 -6.71
N ASN A 219 -20.63 -9.57 -7.85
CA ASN A 219 -20.91 -10.35 -9.05
C ASN A 219 -20.23 -11.72 -8.99
N ALA A 220 -21.03 -12.78 -8.83
CA ALA A 220 -20.57 -14.16 -8.81
C ALA A 220 -19.88 -14.64 -10.11
N GLN A 221 -19.96 -13.89 -11.22
CA GLN A 221 -19.26 -14.18 -12.48
C GLN A 221 -17.85 -13.57 -12.56
N THR A 222 -17.56 -12.53 -11.77
CA THR A 222 -16.20 -12.01 -11.63
C THR A 222 -15.29 -13.16 -11.20
N PRO A 223 -14.05 -13.31 -11.71
CA PRO A 223 -13.09 -14.30 -11.23
C PRO A 223 -12.82 -14.19 -9.73
N ASP A 224 -12.59 -15.30 -9.04
CA ASP A 224 -12.33 -15.29 -7.59
C ASP A 224 -11.02 -14.61 -7.22
N ASP A 225 -9.97 -14.70 -8.04
CA ASP A 225 -8.72 -13.96 -7.85
C ASP A 225 -8.94 -12.44 -7.88
N GLU A 226 -9.81 -11.95 -8.76
CA GLU A 226 -10.18 -10.53 -8.81
C GLU A 226 -11.00 -10.13 -7.59
N ARG A 227 -11.97 -10.95 -7.16
CA ARG A 227 -12.74 -10.70 -5.94
C ARG A 227 -11.84 -10.68 -4.69
N LEU A 228 -10.84 -11.55 -4.63
CA LEU A 228 -9.85 -11.57 -3.54
C LEU A 228 -9.00 -10.28 -3.52
N ARG A 229 -8.49 -9.83 -4.68
CA ARG A 229 -7.78 -8.54 -4.78
C ARG A 229 -8.65 -7.35 -4.33
N ILE A 230 -9.94 -7.38 -4.63
CA ILE A 230 -10.87 -6.35 -4.16
C ILE A 230 -11.03 -6.39 -2.64
N VAL A 231 -11.18 -7.58 -2.03
CA VAL A 231 -11.24 -7.73 -0.57
C VAL A 231 -9.97 -7.20 0.10
N GLU A 232 -8.79 -7.52 -0.45
CA GLU A 232 -7.50 -6.98 0.02
C GLU A 232 -7.45 -5.46 -0.06
N THR A 233 -7.93 -4.89 -1.18
CA THR A 233 -7.99 -3.43 -1.33
C THR A 233 -8.94 -2.81 -0.31
N PHE A 234 -10.12 -3.41 -0.07
CA PHE A 234 -11.09 -2.93 0.91
C PHE A 234 -10.60 -3.07 2.35
N ALA A 235 -9.66 -3.96 2.66
CA ALA A 235 -9.00 -3.99 3.97
C ALA A 235 -8.21 -2.70 4.29
N LEU A 236 -7.82 -1.94 3.27
CA LEU A 236 -7.10 -0.68 3.41
C LEU A 236 -8.01 0.56 3.38
N ILE A 237 -9.31 0.37 3.13
CA ILE A 237 -10.25 1.45 2.86
C ILE A 237 -11.39 1.43 3.86
N THR A 238 -11.63 2.58 4.49
CA THR A 238 -12.82 2.79 5.30
C THR A 238 -13.87 3.52 4.46
N ASP A 239 -14.81 2.76 3.90
CA ASP A 239 -15.94 3.26 3.13
C ASP A 239 -17.16 2.37 3.37
N ASP A 240 -18.35 2.98 3.52
CA ASP A 240 -19.58 2.24 3.80
C ASP A 240 -19.95 1.30 2.64
N ARG A 241 -19.66 1.69 1.39
CA ARG A 241 -19.93 0.86 0.20
C ARG A 241 -19.01 -0.36 0.17
N ALA A 242 -17.72 -0.15 0.48
CA ALA A 242 -16.75 -1.23 0.60
C ALA A 242 -17.16 -2.19 1.73
N THR A 243 -17.55 -1.66 2.88
CA THR A 243 -18.00 -2.44 4.03
C THR A 243 -19.26 -3.26 3.72
N GLN A 244 -20.24 -2.68 3.04
CA GLN A 244 -21.46 -3.38 2.61
C GLN A 244 -21.14 -4.51 1.64
N ALA A 245 -20.25 -4.27 0.67
CA ALA A 245 -19.81 -5.30 -0.27
C ALA A 245 -19.03 -6.43 0.42
N LEU A 246 -18.20 -6.12 1.42
CA LEU A 246 -17.54 -7.14 2.26
C LEU A 246 -18.55 -8.00 3.04
N VAL A 247 -19.60 -7.39 3.61
CA VAL A 247 -20.67 -8.15 4.29
C VAL A 247 -21.40 -9.05 3.29
N ALA A 248 -21.70 -8.57 2.08
CA ALA A 248 -22.28 -9.40 1.03
C ALA A 248 -21.36 -10.57 0.61
N ALA A 249 -20.04 -10.35 0.58
CA ALA A 249 -19.04 -11.36 0.24
C ALA A 249 -18.94 -12.49 1.30
N LEU A 250 -19.54 -12.35 2.48
CA LEU A 250 -19.72 -13.47 3.41
C LEU A 250 -20.60 -14.59 2.82
N GLY A 251 -21.42 -14.29 1.81
CA GLY A 251 -22.22 -15.28 1.07
C GLY A 251 -21.55 -15.79 -0.21
N ASP A 252 -20.27 -15.48 -0.46
CA ASP A 252 -19.61 -15.81 -1.74
C ASP A 252 -19.54 -17.33 -1.99
N LYS A 253 -19.68 -17.73 -3.26
CA LYS A 253 -19.59 -19.16 -3.66
C LYS A 253 -18.23 -19.78 -3.34
N HIS A 254 -17.17 -18.98 -3.38
CA HIS A 254 -15.79 -19.40 -3.20
C HIS A 254 -15.37 -19.28 -1.72
N PRO A 255 -14.95 -20.38 -1.07
CA PRO A 255 -14.66 -20.37 0.37
C PRO A 255 -13.55 -19.40 0.76
N HIS A 256 -12.55 -19.22 -0.10
CA HIS A 256 -11.45 -18.28 0.19
C HIS A 256 -11.93 -16.83 0.26
N VAL A 257 -12.89 -16.44 -0.60
CA VAL A 257 -13.45 -15.07 -0.59
C VAL A 257 -14.24 -14.84 0.70
N ARG A 258 -15.07 -15.81 1.11
CA ARG A 258 -15.79 -15.73 2.40
C ARG A 258 -14.85 -15.61 3.59
N MET A 259 -13.79 -16.42 3.61
CA MET A 259 -12.77 -16.40 4.66
C MET A 259 -12.07 -15.05 4.75
N MET A 260 -11.63 -14.50 3.63
CA MET A 260 -10.97 -13.19 3.58
C MET A 260 -11.95 -12.09 4.00
N ALA A 261 -13.18 -12.07 3.47
CA ALA A 261 -14.19 -11.09 3.86
C ALA A 261 -14.47 -11.12 5.37
N ALA A 262 -14.62 -12.30 5.97
CA ALA A 262 -14.81 -12.45 7.41
C ALA A 262 -13.61 -11.92 8.22
N THR A 263 -12.38 -12.21 7.78
CA THR A 263 -11.16 -11.72 8.41
C THR A 263 -11.08 -10.20 8.34
N THR A 264 -11.25 -9.63 7.15
CA THR A 264 -11.22 -8.19 6.90
C THR A 264 -12.26 -7.43 7.71
N LEU A 265 -13.50 -7.93 7.81
CA LEU A 265 -14.54 -7.29 8.63
C LEU A 265 -14.19 -7.26 10.12
N GLY A 266 -13.48 -8.29 10.60
CA GLY A 266 -12.91 -8.32 11.95
C GLY A 266 -11.83 -7.27 12.15
N GLU A 267 -10.86 -7.19 11.23
CA GLU A 267 -9.76 -6.22 11.27
C GLU A 267 -10.24 -4.76 11.19
N LEU A 268 -11.28 -4.51 10.39
CA LEU A 268 -11.93 -3.21 10.26
C LEU A 268 -12.89 -2.87 11.42
N ASN A 269 -13.06 -3.79 12.38
CA ASN A 269 -13.96 -3.65 13.52
C ASN A 269 -15.44 -3.36 13.14
N VAL A 270 -15.95 -4.03 12.09
CA VAL A 270 -17.33 -3.83 11.60
C VAL A 270 -18.33 -4.60 12.47
N SER A 271 -18.79 -3.99 13.56
CA SER A 271 -19.76 -4.61 14.48
C SER A 271 -21.09 -4.98 13.83
N ALA A 272 -21.50 -4.26 12.78
CA ALA A 272 -22.70 -4.57 11.99
C ALA A 272 -22.65 -5.96 11.34
N ALA A 273 -21.45 -6.53 11.12
CA ALA A 273 -21.27 -7.86 10.55
C ALA A 273 -21.41 -9.00 11.58
N MET A 274 -21.51 -8.71 12.89
CA MET A 274 -21.49 -9.74 13.94
C MET A 274 -22.57 -10.81 13.74
N GLY A 275 -23.80 -10.42 13.37
CA GLY A 275 -24.89 -11.37 13.17
C GLY A 275 -24.64 -12.34 12.00
N GLU A 276 -24.04 -11.87 10.91
CA GLU A 276 -23.66 -12.74 9.78
C GLU A 276 -22.47 -13.62 10.13
N LEU A 277 -21.47 -13.08 10.84
CA LEU A 277 -20.30 -13.84 11.28
C LEU A 277 -20.68 -14.94 12.28
N GLU A 278 -21.66 -14.71 13.16
CA GLU A 278 -22.16 -15.74 14.08
C GLU A 278 -22.82 -16.90 13.35
N ARG A 279 -23.65 -16.61 12.34
CA ARG A 279 -24.21 -17.65 11.46
C ARG A 279 -23.12 -18.39 10.72
N MET A 280 -22.20 -17.67 10.06
CA MET A 280 -21.09 -18.26 9.33
C MET A 280 -20.23 -19.18 10.19
N ALA A 281 -19.94 -18.81 11.44
CA ALA A 281 -19.14 -19.61 12.36
C ALA A 281 -19.77 -20.98 12.69
N ILE A 282 -21.09 -21.11 12.54
CA ILE A 282 -21.85 -22.32 12.83
C ILE A 282 -22.15 -23.11 11.55
N GLU A 283 -22.59 -22.40 10.51
CA GLU A 283 -23.28 -22.98 9.34
C GLU A 283 -22.38 -23.15 8.11
N ASP A 284 -21.26 -22.42 8.00
CA ASP A 284 -20.43 -22.48 6.79
C ASP A 284 -19.90 -23.91 6.58
N PRO A 285 -19.96 -24.48 5.37
CA PRO A 285 -19.48 -25.84 5.12
C PRO A 285 -17.96 -26.00 5.36
N GLU A 286 -17.17 -24.96 5.13
CA GLU A 286 -15.72 -25.02 5.18
C GLU A 286 -15.18 -24.71 6.58
N LEU A 287 -14.32 -25.57 7.11
CA LEU A 287 -13.79 -25.40 8.47
C LEU A 287 -12.98 -24.11 8.62
N GLN A 288 -12.17 -23.78 7.61
CA GLN A 288 -11.34 -22.58 7.63
C GLN A 288 -12.19 -21.30 7.69
N VAL A 289 -13.32 -21.26 6.98
CA VAL A 289 -14.25 -20.12 7.00
C VAL A 289 -14.89 -19.98 8.37
N ARG A 290 -15.34 -21.09 8.99
CA ARG A 290 -15.87 -21.07 10.36
C ARG A 290 -14.84 -20.55 11.37
N MET A 291 -13.58 -20.95 11.22
CA MET A 291 -12.47 -20.51 12.08
C MET A 291 -12.18 -19.01 11.93
N ALA A 292 -12.13 -18.51 10.69
CA ALA A 292 -11.96 -17.09 10.40
C ALA A 292 -13.08 -16.25 11.03
N ALA A 293 -14.34 -16.64 10.83
CA ALA A 293 -15.49 -15.96 11.42
C ALA A 293 -15.42 -15.92 12.96
N LYS A 294 -15.03 -17.04 13.61
CA LYS A 294 -14.86 -17.10 15.07
C LYS A 294 -13.72 -16.20 15.57
N SER A 295 -12.60 -16.15 14.85
CA SER A 295 -11.47 -15.27 15.16
C SER A 295 -11.87 -13.79 15.07
N SER A 296 -12.56 -13.41 14.00
CA SER A 296 -13.08 -12.06 13.81
C SER A 296 -14.09 -11.67 14.89
N LEU A 297 -15.01 -12.57 15.28
CA LEU A 297 -15.95 -12.33 16.37
C LEU A 297 -15.27 -12.12 17.72
N THR A 298 -14.17 -12.82 17.97
CA THR A 298 -13.39 -12.66 19.20
C THR A 298 -12.76 -11.26 19.21
N SER A 299 -12.13 -10.87 18.11
CA SER A 299 -11.54 -9.54 17.92
C SER A 299 -12.57 -8.41 18.09
N LEU A 300 -13.76 -8.57 17.49
CA LEU A 300 -14.86 -7.60 17.58
C LEU A 300 -15.41 -7.45 19.01
N LYS A 301 -15.43 -8.53 19.80
CA LYS A 301 -15.91 -8.50 21.21
C LYS A 301 -14.89 -7.86 22.14
N GLU A 302 -13.61 -7.95 21.81
CA GLU A 302 -12.51 -7.36 22.58
C GLU A 302 -12.20 -5.92 22.16
N ALA A 303 -12.70 -5.47 21.01
CA ALA A 303 -12.51 -4.13 20.51
C ALA A 303 -13.20 -3.07 21.40
N PRO A 304 -12.51 -1.97 21.76
CA PRO A 304 -13.13 -0.89 22.53
C PRO A 304 -14.28 -0.24 21.74
N ALA A 305 -15.35 0.15 22.43
CA ALA A 305 -16.60 0.64 21.82
C ALA A 305 -16.48 1.87 20.88
N ASP A 306 -15.30 2.50 20.81
CA ASP A 306 -15.01 3.72 20.04
C ASP A 306 -13.96 3.48 18.92
N SER A 307 -13.59 2.22 18.62
CA SER A 307 -12.61 1.91 17.56
C SER A 307 -13.21 1.69 16.17
N GLY A 308 -14.48 2.02 15.97
CA GLY A 308 -15.12 1.99 14.66
C GLY A 308 -14.47 3.02 13.73
N ALA A 309 -13.92 2.55 12.62
CA ALA A 309 -13.33 3.42 11.63
C ALA A 309 -14.42 4.34 11.03
N THR A 310 -14.47 5.58 11.48
CA THR A 310 -15.25 6.66 10.83
C THR A 310 -14.28 7.58 10.13
N LEU A 311 -13.65 7.07 9.07
CA LEU A 311 -13.35 7.95 7.95
C LEU A 311 -14.58 7.91 7.07
N ARG A 312 -15.35 9.00 7.08
CA ARG A 312 -16.38 9.27 6.08
C ARG A 312 -15.78 10.19 5.03
N PRO A 313 -15.02 9.70 4.03
CA PRO A 313 -14.70 10.49 2.86
C PRO A 313 -15.93 10.48 1.95
N THR A 314 -17.02 11.13 2.38
CA THR A 314 -18.17 11.59 1.57
C THR A 314 -19.24 12.17 2.50
N GLN A 315 -18.96 13.36 3.02
CA GLN A 315 -19.99 14.39 3.02
C GLN A 315 -19.51 15.49 2.06
N VAL A 316 -19.44 15.14 0.78
CA VAL A 316 -19.70 16.17 -0.22
C VAL A 316 -21.19 16.43 -0.07
N ALA A 317 -21.53 17.59 0.51
CA ALA A 317 -22.86 18.14 0.48
C ALA A 317 -23.42 18.01 -0.95
N SER A 318 -24.72 17.75 -1.12
CA SER A 318 -25.31 17.63 -2.46
C SER A 318 -24.83 18.80 -3.34
N PRO A 319 -24.62 18.61 -4.66
CA PRO A 319 -24.23 19.71 -5.55
C PRO A 319 -25.12 20.96 -5.44
N ASP A 320 -26.35 20.79 -4.96
CA ASP A 320 -27.33 21.85 -4.69
C ASP A 320 -27.06 22.68 -3.40
N GLU A 321 -26.05 22.34 -2.60
CA GLU A 321 -25.69 23.01 -1.33
C GLU A 321 -24.36 23.80 -1.40
N LEU A 322 -23.73 23.90 -2.58
CA LEU A 322 -22.58 24.79 -2.74
C LEU A 322 -23.05 26.25 -2.84
N PRO A 323 -22.50 27.18 -2.04
CA PRO A 323 -22.81 28.59 -2.20
C PRO A 323 -22.31 29.05 -3.57
N GLU A 324 -23.21 29.60 -4.38
CA GLU A 324 -22.85 30.32 -5.60
C GLU A 324 -21.95 31.50 -5.20
N ASN A 325 -20.67 31.45 -5.61
CA ASN A 325 -19.78 32.60 -5.65
C ASN A 325 -18.70 32.40 -6.72
#